data_AF-F2NNF3-F1
#
_entry.id   AF-F2NNF3-F1
#
_cell.length_a   1.000
_cell.length_b   1.000
_cell.length_c   1.000
_cell.angle_alpha   90.00
_cell.angle_beta   90.00
_cell.angle_gamma   90.00
#
_symmetry.space_group_name_H-M   'P 1'
#
loop_
_entity.id
_entity.type
_entity.pdbx_description
1 polymer ?
#
loop_
_entity_poly.entity_id
_entity_poly.type
_entity_poly.pdbx_seq_one_letter_code
_entity_poly.pdbx_strand_id
1 'polypeptide(L)'
;MGKKKRLKKLYRRQLEEARKPTLGKLLRLFLKTFVLIMGLGLLMGVAVGFGLDVFQNFWAQIAVYTLGYVLAYRWLMREFRPPPPKL
;
A
#
# COMPACT_ATOMS: atom_id res chain seq x y z
N MET A 1 5.63 24.83 29.82
CA MET A 1 5.21 23.44 29.53
C MET A 1 3.95 23.27 28.66
N GLY A 2 3.15 24.30 28.36
CA GLY A 2 1.85 24.14 27.67
C GLY A 2 1.91 23.74 26.19
N LYS A 3 2.91 24.22 25.42
CA LYS A 3 3.06 23.91 23.98
C LYS A 3 3.27 22.41 23.72
N LYS A 4 4.09 21.74 24.54
CA LYS A 4 4.34 20.28 24.45
C LYS A 4 3.08 19.43 24.71
N LYS A 5 2.20 19.86 25.63
CA LYS A 5 0.91 19.17 25.89
C LYS A 5 -0.10 19.34 24.74
N ARG A 6 -0.15 20.52 24.10
CA ARG A 6 -1.00 20.76 22.91
C ARG A 6 -0.54 19.94 21.70
N LEU A 7 0.76 19.87 21.44
CA LEU A 7 1.35 19.03 20.38
C LEU A 7 1.03 17.54 20.58
N LYS A 8 1.16 17.01 21.82
CA LYS A 8 0.76 15.63 22.13
C LYS A 8 -0.73 15.35 21.88
N LYS A 9 -1.63 16.28 22.19
CA LYS A 9 -3.08 16.14 21.93
C LYS A 9 -3.41 16.15 20.43
N LEU A 10 -2.78 17.05 19.66
CA LEU A 10 -2.94 17.11 18.20
C LEU A 10 -2.42 15.84 17.53
N TYR A 11 -1.27 15.34 17.97
CA TYR A 11 -0.68 14.10 17.45
C TYR A 11 -1.57 12.87 17.72
N ARG A 12 -2.16 12.77 18.93
CA ARG A 12 -3.13 11.71 19.24
C ARG A 12 -4.37 11.75 18.35
N ARG A 13 -4.93 12.95 18.10
CA ARG A 13 -6.09 13.10 17.19
C ARG A 13 -5.74 12.70 15.76
N GLN A 14 -4.56 13.08 15.25
CA GLN A 14 -4.08 12.68 13.92
C GLN A 14 -3.81 11.16 13.83
N LEU A 15 -3.35 10.54 14.91
CA LEU A 15 -3.20 9.09 15.03
C LEU A 15 -4.57 8.37 14.97
N GLU A 16 -5.56 8.89 15.68
CA GLU A 16 -6.93 8.36 15.67
C GLU A 16 -7.57 8.52 14.28
N GLU A 17 -7.39 9.67 13.62
CA GLU A 17 -7.86 9.87 12.24
C GLU A 17 -7.11 9.02 11.23
N ALA A 18 -5.80 8.85 11.36
CA ALA A 18 -5.00 8.01 10.46
C ALA A 18 -5.47 6.55 10.50
N ARG A 19 -5.84 6.05 11.69
CA ARG A 19 -6.34 4.68 11.91
C ARG A 19 -7.79 4.45 11.47
N LYS A 20 -8.61 5.49 11.31
CA LYS A 20 -10.00 5.33 10.87
C LYS A 20 -10.06 4.89 9.40
N PRO A 21 -10.65 3.71 9.10
CA PRO A 21 -10.89 3.27 7.73
C PRO A 21 -12.05 4.08 7.15
N THR A 22 -11.75 5.22 6.55
CA THR A 22 -12.73 6.01 5.81
C THR A 22 -12.87 5.49 4.38
N LEU A 23 -14.08 5.59 3.82
CA LEU A 23 -14.38 5.17 2.45
C LEU A 23 -13.37 5.73 1.43
N GLY A 24 -12.99 7.01 1.54
CA GLY A 24 -12.00 7.61 0.64
C GLY A 24 -10.57 7.05 0.77
N LYS A 25 -10.18 6.56 1.95
CA LYS A 25 -8.88 5.88 2.14
C LYS A 25 -8.91 4.46 1.61
N LEU A 26 -10.02 3.75 1.84
CA LEU A 26 -10.23 2.41 1.29
C LEU A 26 -10.29 2.45 -0.23
N LEU A 27 -10.97 3.43 -0.81
CA LEU A 27 -11.02 3.63 -2.27
C LEU A 27 -9.63 3.93 -2.84
N ARG A 28 -8.83 4.78 -2.18
CA ARG A 28 -7.44 5.03 -2.59
C ARG A 28 -6.57 3.78 -2.47
N LEU A 29 -6.71 3.01 -1.40
CA LEU A 29 -5.99 1.75 -1.23
C LEU A 29 -6.39 0.76 -2.32
N PHE A 30 -7.69 0.65 -2.62
CA PHE A 30 -8.21 -0.19 -3.69
C PHE A 30 -7.64 0.24 -5.03
N LEU A 31 -7.69 1.52 -5.39
CA LEU A 31 -7.13 2.03 -6.65
C LEU A 31 -5.63 1.72 -6.78
N LYS A 32 -4.86 1.97 -5.73
CA LYS A 32 -3.42 1.66 -5.71
C LYS A 32 -3.14 0.17 -5.87
N THR A 33 -3.93 -0.67 -5.18
CA THR A 33 -3.80 -2.14 -5.27
C THR A 33 -4.20 -2.63 -6.64
N PHE A 34 -5.26 -2.09 -7.23
CA PHE A 34 -5.72 -2.40 -8.57
C PHE A 34 -4.65 -2.07 -9.61
N VAL A 35 -4.08 -0.86 -9.54
CA VAL A 35 -2.98 -0.45 -10.43
C VAL A 35 -1.76 -1.36 -10.28
N LEU A 36 -1.40 -1.75 -9.05
CA LEU A 36 -0.30 -2.68 -8.80
C LEU A 36 -0.54 -4.05 -9.42
N ILE A 37 -1.73 -4.64 -9.19
CA ILE A 37 -2.08 -5.96 -9.71
C ILE A 37 -2.14 -5.94 -11.24
N MET A 38 -2.77 -4.92 -11.83
CA MET A 38 -2.83 -4.76 -13.28
C MET A 38 -1.44 -4.60 -13.89
N GLY A 39 -0.56 -3.80 -13.26
CA GLY A 39 0.81 -3.62 -13.70
C GLY A 39 1.62 -4.93 -13.63
N LEU A 40 1.51 -5.68 -12.54
CA LEU A 40 2.16 -6.98 -12.40
C LEU A 40 1.62 -8.02 -13.40
N GLY A 41 0.31 -8.03 -13.62
CA GLY A 41 -0.33 -8.90 -14.60
C GLY A 41 0.15 -8.63 -16.03
N LEU A 42 0.26 -7.35 -16.41
CA LEU A 42 0.84 -6.96 -17.70
C LEU A 42 2.30 -7.37 -17.83
N LEU A 43 3.12 -7.14 -16.80
CA LEU A 43 4.53 -7.54 -16.80
C LEU A 43 4.68 -9.06 -16.95
N MET A 44 3.86 -9.83 -16.24
CA MET A 44 3.84 -11.29 -16.37
C MET A 44 3.35 -11.73 -17.74
N GLY A 45 2.29 -11.11 -18.28
CA GLY A 45 1.79 -11.43 -19.62
C GLY A 45 2.84 -11.19 -20.71
N VAL A 46 3.59 -10.09 -20.61
CA VAL A 46 4.72 -9.82 -21.50
C VAL A 46 5.83 -10.87 -21.32
N ALA A 47 6.17 -11.24 -20.08
CA ALA A 47 7.17 -12.26 -19.81
C ALA A 47 6.77 -13.64 -20.38
N VAL A 48 5.50 -14.02 -20.28
CA VAL A 48 4.97 -15.23 -20.95
C VAL A 48 5.11 -15.13 -22.46
N GLY A 49 4.84 -13.95 -23.05
CA GLY A 49 5.05 -13.69 -24.48
C GLY A 49 6.50 -13.88 -24.96
N PHE A 50 7.48 -13.72 -24.05
CA PHE A 50 8.90 -14.02 -24.30
C PHE A 50 9.30 -15.48 -24.03
N GLY A 51 8.34 -16.35 -23.71
CA GLY A 51 8.55 -17.78 -23.46
C GLY A 51 8.83 -18.15 -22.00
N LEU A 52 8.60 -17.24 -21.04
CA LEU A 52 8.70 -17.55 -19.61
C LEU A 52 7.39 -18.17 -19.11
N ASP A 53 7.18 -19.45 -19.44
CA ASP A 53 5.98 -20.20 -19.03
C ASP A 53 5.86 -20.40 -17.52
N VAL A 54 6.91 -20.12 -16.76
CA VAL A 54 6.90 -20.10 -15.28
C VAL A 54 5.76 -19.21 -14.77
N PHE A 55 5.47 -18.09 -15.44
CA PHE A 55 4.39 -17.18 -15.03
C PHE A 55 2.98 -17.66 -15.43
N GLN A 56 2.83 -18.78 -16.14
CA GLN A 56 1.52 -19.44 -16.31
C GLN A 56 1.15 -20.28 -15.07
N ASN A 57 2.14 -20.65 -14.26
CA ASN A 57 1.91 -21.44 -13.06
C ASN A 57 1.23 -20.60 -11.96
N PHE A 58 0.14 -21.13 -11.42
CA PHE A 58 -0.63 -20.49 -10.33
C PHE A 58 0.25 -20.07 -9.14
N TRP A 59 1.19 -20.91 -8.71
CA TRP A 59 2.08 -20.62 -7.58
C TRP A 59 3.09 -19.53 -7.89
N ALA A 60 3.62 -19.50 -9.12
CA ALA A 60 4.51 -18.44 -9.56
C ALA A 60 3.79 -17.09 -9.60
N GLN A 61 2.55 -17.06 -10.13
CA GLN A 61 1.73 -15.84 -10.12
C GLN A 61 1.46 -15.35 -8.69
N ILE A 62 1.06 -16.25 -7.77
CA ILE A 62 0.87 -15.90 -6.36
C ILE A 62 2.15 -15.35 -5.74
N ALA A 63 3.30 -15.98 -6.00
CA ALA A 63 4.58 -15.53 -5.48
C ALA A 63 4.91 -14.12 -5.96
N VAL A 64 4.72 -13.82 -7.25
CA VAL A 64 4.94 -12.50 -7.84
C VAL A 64 4.00 -11.46 -7.26
N TYR A 65 2.70 -11.75 -7.15
CA TYR A 65 1.73 -10.83 -6.57
C TYR A 65 2.04 -10.55 -5.09
N THR A 66 2.44 -11.59 -4.34
CA THR A 66 2.80 -11.45 -2.93
C THR A 66 4.07 -10.62 -2.77
N LEU A 67 5.12 -10.90 -3.55
CA LEU A 67 6.35 -10.11 -3.58
C LEU A 67 6.07 -8.66 -3.95
N GLY A 68 5.31 -8.44 -5.02
CA GLY A 68 4.92 -7.11 -5.47
C GLY A 68 4.14 -6.35 -4.38
N TYR A 69 3.23 -7.03 -3.69
CA TYR A 69 2.50 -6.44 -2.57
C TYR A 69 3.42 -6.08 -1.40
N VAL A 70 4.33 -6.97 -1.00
CA VAL A 70 5.28 -6.72 0.10
C VAL A 70 6.20 -5.53 -0.23
N LEU A 71 6.71 -5.46 -1.46
CA LEU A 71 7.54 -4.34 -1.91
C LEU A 71 6.75 -3.02 -1.95
N ALA A 72 5.51 -3.06 -2.45
CA ALA A 72 4.63 -1.90 -2.51
C ALA A 72 3.93 -1.58 -1.18
N TYR A 73 4.06 -2.42 -0.16
CA TYR A 73 3.31 -2.31 1.10
C TYR A 73 3.48 -0.94 1.76
N ARG A 74 4.72 -0.43 1.76
CA ARG A 74 5.05 0.89 2.29
C ARG A 74 4.33 2.03 1.55
N TRP A 75 4.15 1.89 0.24
CA TRP A 75 3.48 2.88 -0.61
C TRP A 75 1.95 2.76 -0.53
N LEU A 76 1.43 1.53 -0.51
CA LEU A 76 0.02 1.21 -0.34
C LEU A 76 -0.52 1.76 0.98
N MET A 77 0.15 1.43 2.08
CA MET A 77 -0.28 1.80 3.44
C MET A 77 0.06 3.24 3.83
N ARG A 78 0.62 4.05 2.92
CA ARG A 78 1.01 5.44 3.21
C ARG A 78 -0.15 6.29 3.78
N GLU A 79 -1.37 6.07 3.28
CA GLU A 79 -2.58 6.81 3.72
C GLU A 79 -3.04 6.45 5.14
N PHE A 80 -2.60 5.30 5.67
CA PHE A 80 -2.93 4.81 7.01
C PHE A 80 -1.80 5.05 8.01
N ARG A 81 -0.65 5.57 7.57
CA ARG A 81 0.45 5.92 8.46
C ARG A 81 0.20 7.29 9.09
N PRO A 82 0.37 7.43 10.41
CA PRO A 82 0.31 8.73 11.05
C PRO A 82 1.39 9.65 10.45
N PRO A 83 1.08 10.94 10.23
CA PRO A 83 2.11 11.88 9.80
C PRO A 83 3.26 11.89 10.83
N PRO A 84 4.52 12.03 10.40
CA PRO A 84 5.63 12.14 11.35
C PRO A 84 5.39 13.36 12.25
N PRO A 85 5.71 13.27 13.56
CA PRO A 85 5.51 14.39 14.46
C PRO A 85 6.33 15.57 13.92
N LYS A 86 5.65 16.67 13.56
CA LYS A 86 6.31 17.92 13.24
C LYS A 86 7.01 18.39 14.53
N LEU A 87 8.35 18.27 14.56
CA LEU A 87 9.21 18.75 15.64
C LEU A 87 9.15 20.27 15.74
#